data_AF-A0A7S2S1N3-F1
#
_entry.id   AF-A0A7S2S1N3-F1
#
_cell.length_a   1.000
_cell.length_b   1.000
_cell.length_c   1.000
_cell.angle_alpha   90.00
_cell.angle_beta   90.00
_cell.angle_gamma   90.00
#
_symmetry.space_group_name_H-M   'P 1'
#
loop_
_entity.id
_entity.type
_entity.pdbx_description
1 polymer ?
#
loop_
_entity_poly.entity_id
_entity_poly.type
_entity_poly.pdbx_seq_one_letter_code
_entity_poly.pdbx_strand_id
1 'polypeptide(L)'
;MSSSQTCGRLSVCLLAALLAAGCDAFRTASTLRAVRRWKTPAVSMAITGIHAREILDSRGNPTVEVDMSTDKGVFTASVPSGASTGAYEACELRDGGSRYMGKGVLQAVNNVNDVIAPLLIGMDPSNQES
;
A
#
# COMPACT_ATOMS: atom_id res chain seq x y z
N MET A 1 23.65 21.47 -44.42
CA MET A 1 23.73 22.86 -44.92
C MET A 1 22.80 23.69 -44.04
N SER A 2 23.27 24.20 -42.91
CA SER A 2 23.99 25.48 -42.73
C SER A 2 23.09 26.71 -42.96
N SER A 3 23.03 27.55 -41.91
CA SER A 3 22.74 29.00 -41.93
C SER A 3 21.27 29.39 -42.12
N SER A 4 20.67 30.42 -41.53
CA SER A 4 21.06 31.47 -40.56
C SER A 4 19.90 32.47 -40.59
N GLN A 5 19.22 32.81 -39.48
CA GLN A 5 18.41 34.05 -39.35
C GLN A 5 18.38 34.45 -37.86
N THR A 6 19.33 35.29 -37.44
CA THR A 6 19.22 36.75 -37.19
C THR A 6 18.51 37.14 -35.88
N CYS A 7 19.39 37.39 -34.90
CA CYS A 7 19.24 38.25 -33.73
C CYS A 7 18.94 39.71 -34.15
N GLY A 8 18.04 40.38 -33.43
CA GLY A 8 17.95 41.84 -33.47
C GLY A 8 16.60 42.44 -33.09
N ARG A 9 16.47 42.88 -31.83
CA ARG A 9 15.98 44.24 -31.53
C ARG A 9 16.27 44.64 -30.08
N LEU A 10 17.31 45.46 -29.96
CA LEU A 10 17.50 46.43 -28.89
C LEU A 10 16.39 47.51 -28.93
N SER A 11 16.32 48.28 -27.84
CA SER A 11 15.57 49.54 -27.62
C SER A 11 14.15 49.28 -27.09
N VAL A 12 13.73 49.80 -25.93
CA VAL A 12 13.79 51.21 -25.50
C VAL A 12 13.59 51.30 -23.95
N CYS A 13 14.39 52.15 -23.29
CA CYS A 13 14.16 52.88 -22.01
C CYS A 13 13.68 52.12 -20.75
N LEU A 14 14.40 52.02 -19.63
CA LEU A 14 15.11 53.05 -18.87
C LEU A 14 14.31 54.36 -18.70
N LEU A 15 13.25 54.36 -17.86
CA LEU A 15 12.83 55.53 -17.08
C LEU A 15 11.70 55.19 -16.08
N ALA A 16 12.04 54.91 -14.81
CA ALA A 16 11.20 55.18 -13.63
C ALA A 16 11.99 54.85 -12.35
N ALA A 17 12.98 55.71 -12.10
CA ALA A 17 13.72 55.77 -10.86
C ALA A 17 12.88 56.48 -9.78
N LEU A 18 13.09 56.05 -8.53
CA LEU A 18 13.04 56.82 -7.26
C LEU A 18 11.88 57.79 -7.03
N LEU A 19 11.05 57.51 -6.00
CA LEU A 19 10.60 58.47 -4.99
C LEU A 19 9.70 57.77 -3.96
N ALA A 20 10.25 57.44 -2.78
CA ALA A 20 9.60 57.52 -1.46
C ALA A 20 10.48 56.83 -0.40
N ALA A 21 11.50 57.54 0.06
CA ALA A 21 12.08 57.28 1.37
C ALA A 21 11.24 58.06 2.41
N GLY A 22 10.74 57.36 3.41
CA GLY A 22 10.10 57.90 4.62
C GLY A 22 9.99 56.73 5.61
N CYS A 23 10.98 56.59 6.49
CA CYS A 23 10.99 57.09 7.87
C CYS A 23 10.35 56.09 8.86
N ASP A 24 11.15 55.77 9.88
CA ASP A 24 10.80 55.24 11.18
C ASP A 24 10.48 53.76 11.37
N ALA A 25 11.57 53.06 11.70
CA ALA A 25 11.66 52.04 12.72
C ALA A 25 10.67 52.21 13.87
N PHE A 26 9.70 51.29 13.98
CA PHE A 26 9.17 50.91 15.29
C PHE A 26 9.14 49.40 15.43
N ARG A 27 9.84 48.97 16.47
CA ARG A 27 9.93 47.61 16.97
C ARG A 27 8.53 47.08 17.25
N THR A 28 8.21 45.93 16.68
CA THR A 28 7.72 44.80 17.46
C THR A 28 8.14 43.55 16.72
N ALA A 29 9.15 42.89 17.25
CA ALA A 29 9.55 41.56 16.85
C ALA A 29 8.39 40.60 17.19
N SER A 30 7.43 40.47 16.28
CA SER A 30 6.61 39.26 16.20
C SER A 30 7.53 38.17 15.68
N THR A 31 8.28 37.56 16.58
CA THR A 31 8.96 36.31 16.31
C THR A 31 7.87 35.27 16.06
N LEU A 32 7.38 35.22 14.82
CA LEU A 32 6.72 34.05 14.27
C LEU A 32 7.76 32.93 14.35
N ARG A 33 7.81 32.26 15.51
CA ARG A 33 8.36 30.92 15.63
C ARG A 33 7.48 30.08 14.71
N ALA A 34 7.90 29.99 13.45
CA ALA A 34 7.47 28.96 12.55
C ALA A 34 7.83 27.64 13.21
N VAL A 35 6.89 27.09 13.97
CA VAL A 35 6.95 25.70 14.41
C VAL A 35 6.93 24.92 13.11
N ARG A 36 8.13 24.51 12.67
CA ARG A 36 8.29 23.58 11.55
C ARG A 36 7.43 22.38 11.91
N ARG A 37 6.29 22.24 11.26
CA ARG A 37 5.44 21.06 11.35
C ARG A 37 6.30 19.92 10.84
N TRP A 38 6.88 19.12 11.74
CA TRP A 38 7.46 17.85 11.36
C TRP A 38 6.31 17.01 10.80
N LYS A 39 6.28 16.86 9.48
CA LYS A 39 5.39 15.92 8.82
C LYS A 39 5.97 14.55 9.14
N THR A 40 5.35 13.85 10.09
CA THR A 40 5.68 12.44 10.35
C THR A 40 5.58 11.72 9.00
N PRO A 41 6.59 10.92 8.59
CA PRO A 41 6.45 10.11 7.39
C PRO A 41 5.21 9.24 7.59
N ALA A 42 4.24 9.39 6.67
CA ALA A 42 3.10 8.49 6.62
C ALA A 42 3.68 7.13 6.24
N VAL A 43 3.83 6.24 7.22
CA VAL A 43 4.12 4.83 6.95
C VAL A 43 2.84 4.31 6.31
N SER A 44 2.90 4.06 5.00
CA SER A 44 1.82 3.39 4.29
C SER A 44 1.56 2.06 4.99
N MET A 45 0.28 1.80 5.25
CA MET A 45 -0.14 0.52 5.81
C MET A 45 -0.61 -0.43 4.71
N ALA A 46 -0.34 -0.12 3.45
CA ALA A 46 -0.89 -0.87 2.35
C ALA A 46 -0.38 -2.32 2.33
N ILE A 47 -1.28 -3.23 1.93
CA ILE A 47 -0.92 -4.61 1.60
C ILE A 47 -0.03 -4.59 0.36
N THR A 48 1.21 -5.07 0.50
CA THR A 48 2.21 -5.11 -0.59
C THR A 48 2.20 -6.44 -1.34
N GLY A 49 1.78 -7.51 -0.67
CA GLY A 49 1.66 -8.83 -1.29
C GLY A 49 0.91 -9.81 -0.41
N ILE A 50 0.28 -10.79 -1.04
CA ILE A 50 -0.38 -11.92 -0.37
C ILE A 50 0.06 -13.18 -1.11
N HIS A 51 0.46 -14.20 -0.36
CA HIS A 51 0.85 -15.49 -0.90
C HIS A 51 0.31 -16.62 -0.02
N ALA A 52 -0.36 -17.59 -0.63
CA ALA A 52 -0.90 -18.77 0.01
C ALA A 52 -0.10 -20.02 -0.35
N ARG A 53 -0.04 -20.96 0.60
CA ARG A 53 0.58 -22.28 0.44
C ARG A 53 -0.18 -23.37 1.18
N GLU A 54 -0.03 -24.59 0.68
CA GLU A 54 -0.54 -25.81 1.32
C GLU A 54 0.43 -26.25 2.42
N ILE A 55 -0.07 -26.40 3.65
CA ILE A 55 0.65 -26.95 4.80
C ILE A 55 -0.12 -28.14 5.39
N LEU A 56 0.49 -28.87 6.33
CA LEU A 56 -0.17 -29.98 7.02
C LEU A 56 -0.61 -29.59 8.42
N ASP A 57 -1.84 -29.96 8.78
CA ASP A 57 -2.37 -29.82 10.13
C ASP A 57 -1.76 -30.87 11.10
N SER A 58 -2.12 -30.79 12.38
CA SER A 58 -1.67 -31.73 13.42
C SER A 58 -2.09 -33.19 13.18
N ARG A 59 -3.06 -33.43 12.30
CA ARG A 59 -3.58 -34.75 11.90
C ARG A 59 -3.00 -35.22 10.56
N GLY A 60 -2.09 -34.45 9.96
CA GLY A 60 -1.49 -34.73 8.66
C GLY A 60 -2.41 -34.48 7.46
N ASN A 61 -3.53 -33.77 7.62
CA ASN A 61 -4.37 -33.35 6.50
C ASN A 61 -3.88 -32.00 5.95
N PRO A 62 -3.98 -31.78 4.62
CA PRO A 62 -3.69 -30.48 4.03
C PRO A 62 -4.63 -29.37 4.55
N THR A 63 -4.05 -28.20 4.80
CA THR A 63 -4.75 -26.95 5.10
C THR A 63 -4.01 -25.76 4.45
N VAL A 64 -4.67 -24.61 4.40
CA VAL A 64 -4.16 -23.39 3.79
C VAL A 64 -3.48 -22.51 4.84
N GLU A 65 -2.31 -21.99 4.50
CA GLU A 65 -1.62 -20.93 5.22
C GLU A 65 -1.38 -19.74 4.28
N VAL A 66 -1.63 -18.54 4.78
CA VAL A 66 -1.52 -17.29 4.02
C VAL A 66 -0.51 -16.37 4.69
N ASP A 67 0.43 -15.89 3.89
CA ASP A 67 1.44 -14.90 4.24
C ASP A 67 1.02 -13.56 3.61
N MET A 68 0.77 -12.55 4.45
CA MET A 68 0.46 -11.18 4.04
C MET A 68 1.65 -10.27 4.33
N SER A 69 2.14 -9.60 3.30
CA SER A 69 3.25 -8.63 3.38
C SER A 69 2.71 -7.20 3.42
N THR A 70 3.29 -6.39 4.29
CA THR A 70 3.06 -4.95 4.40
C THR A 70 4.39 -4.23 4.60
N ASP A 71 4.39 -2.91 4.58
CA ASP A 71 5.58 -2.11 4.88
C ASP A 71 6.11 -2.30 6.32
N LYS A 72 5.31 -2.87 7.22
CA LYS A 72 5.72 -3.19 8.60
C LYS A 72 6.29 -4.59 8.77
N GLY A 73 6.13 -5.49 7.79
CA GLY A 73 6.58 -6.87 7.86
C GLY A 73 5.59 -7.87 7.27
N VAL A 74 5.88 -9.15 7.51
CA VAL A 74 5.09 -10.29 7.05
C VAL A 74 4.28 -10.86 8.20
N PHE A 75 3.00 -11.11 7.95
CA PHE A 75 2.05 -11.69 8.88
C PHE A 75 1.53 -13.00 8.32
N THR A 76 1.62 -14.07 9.11
CA THR A 76 1.23 -15.41 8.69
C THR A 76 0.02 -15.88 9.49
N ALA A 77 -0.96 -16.46 8.81
CA ALA A 77 -2.12 -17.07 9.42
C ALA A 77 -2.43 -18.42 8.76
N SER A 78 -2.66 -19.44 9.58
CA SER A 78 -3.08 -20.77 9.15
C SER A 78 -4.51 -21.06 9.57
N VAL A 79 -5.26 -21.72 8.69
CA VAL A 79 -6.65 -22.10 8.94
C VAL A 79 -6.67 -23.48 9.62
N PRO A 80 -7.31 -23.62 10.79
CA PRO A 80 -7.46 -24.94 11.41
C PRO A 80 -8.44 -25.78 10.58
N SER A 81 -8.20 -27.08 10.49
CA SER A 81 -9.12 -27.98 9.80
C SER A 81 -10.38 -28.21 10.64
N GLY A 82 -11.52 -27.79 10.11
CA GLY A 82 -12.82 -28.02 10.71
C GLY A 82 -13.16 -29.51 10.73
N ALA A 83 -13.64 -30.00 11.87
CA ALA A 83 -14.28 -31.33 11.96
C ALA A 83 -15.81 -31.22 12.01
N SER A 84 -16.34 -30.00 12.14
CA SER A 84 -17.76 -29.73 12.27
C SER A 84 -18.43 -29.88 10.91
N THR A 85 -19.57 -30.56 10.91
CA THR A 85 -20.36 -30.93 9.73
C THR A 85 -21.74 -30.27 9.79
N GLY A 86 -21.82 -29.09 10.41
CA GLY A 86 -23.07 -28.36 10.51
C GLY A 86 -23.58 -28.01 9.12
N ALA A 87 -24.84 -28.34 8.83
CA ALA A 87 -25.44 -28.10 7.50
C ALA A 87 -25.50 -26.61 7.10
N TYR A 88 -25.25 -25.71 8.05
CA TYR A 88 -25.27 -24.26 7.86
C TYR A 88 -23.89 -23.60 8.08
N GLU A 89 -22.83 -24.40 8.23
CA GLU A 89 -21.47 -23.86 8.37
C GLU A 89 -20.85 -23.56 7.01
N ALA A 90 -19.87 -22.66 6.99
CA ALA A 90 -19.08 -22.41 5.79
C ALA A 90 -18.27 -23.67 5.44
N CYS A 91 -18.51 -24.24 4.26
CA CYS A 91 -17.83 -25.44 3.81
C CYS A 91 -16.42 -25.13 3.30
N GLU A 92 -15.44 -25.90 3.74
CA GLU A 92 -14.08 -25.86 3.20
C GLU A 92 -14.04 -26.40 1.76
N LEU A 93 -13.30 -25.71 0.89
CA LEU A 93 -13.04 -26.19 -0.46
C LEU A 93 -11.94 -27.26 -0.44
N ARG A 94 -12.27 -28.47 -0.87
CA ARG A 94 -11.35 -29.60 -1.03
C ARG A 94 -11.25 -29.99 -2.50
N ASP A 95 -10.05 -30.31 -2.96
CA ASP A 95 -9.77 -30.58 -4.38
C ASP A 95 -10.51 -31.82 -4.90
N GLY A 96 -10.76 -32.81 -4.03
CA GLY A 96 -11.14 -34.15 -4.47
C GLY A 96 -10.00 -34.84 -5.24
N GLY A 97 -10.10 -36.16 -5.43
CA GLY A 97 -9.10 -36.94 -6.17
C GLY A 97 -8.18 -37.79 -5.28
N SER A 98 -7.02 -38.19 -5.83
CA SER A 98 -6.16 -39.21 -5.22
C SER A 98 -5.17 -38.68 -4.18
N ARG A 99 -4.79 -37.40 -4.26
CA ARG A 99 -3.85 -36.77 -3.29
C ARG A 99 -4.52 -36.60 -1.93
N TYR A 100 -3.81 -36.97 -0.86
CA TYR A 100 -4.28 -36.86 0.52
C TYR A 100 -5.70 -37.41 0.74
N MET A 101 -6.06 -38.50 0.08
CA MET A 101 -7.41 -39.11 0.15
C MET A 101 -8.53 -38.12 -0.24
N GLY A 102 -8.28 -37.24 -1.21
CA GLY A 102 -9.23 -36.24 -1.68
C GLY A 102 -9.29 -34.96 -0.83
N LYS A 103 -8.42 -34.84 0.19
CA LYS A 103 -8.37 -33.69 1.11
C LYS A 103 -7.37 -32.61 0.70
N GLY A 104 -6.85 -32.65 -0.52
CA GLY A 104 -5.99 -31.58 -1.06
C GLY A 104 -6.69 -30.22 -1.02
N VAL A 105 -5.90 -29.14 -0.94
CA VAL A 105 -6.41 -27.76 -0.87
C VAL A 105 -5.73 -26.85 -1.91
N LEU A 106 -5.18 -27.39 -3.00
CA LEU A 106 -4.52 -26.60 -4.03
C LEU A 106 -5.48 -25.64 -4.72
N GLN A 107 -6.72 -26.03 -4.95
CA GLN A 107 -7.72 -25.15 -5.53
C GLN A 107 -7.99 -23.94 -4.63
N ALA A 108 -8.06 -24.17 -3.31
CA ALA A 108 -8.19 -23.09 -2.35
C ALA A 108 -6.97 -22.16 -2.35
N VAL A 109 -5.75 -22.73 -2.40
CA VAL A 109 -4.50 -21.95 -2.52
C VAL A 109 -4.49 -21.10 -3.79
N ASN A 110 -4.86 -21.67 -4.94
CA ASN A 110 -4.89 -20.96 -6.21
C ASN A 110 -5.95 -19.84 -6.19
N ASN A 111 -7.13 -20.08 -5.59
CA ASN A 111 -8.13 -19.03 -5.44
C ASN A 111 -7.59 -17.84 -4.61
N VAL A 112 -6.80 -18.10 -3.57
CA VAL A 112 -6.18 -17.00 -2.80
C VAL A 112 -5.17 -16.25 -3.66
N ASN A 113 -4.27 -16.94 -4.34
CA ASN A 113 -3.19 -16.31 -5.11
C ASN A 113 -3.67 -15.59 -6.37
N ASP A 114 -4.60 -16.19 -7.11
CA ASP A 114 -4.99 -15.73 -8.45
C ASP A 114 -6.23 -14.83 -8.43
N VAL A 115 -7.12 -15.01 -7.44
CA VAL A 115 -8.39 -14.29 -7.39
C VAL A 115 -8.41 -13.27 -6.26
N ILE A 116 -8.07 -13.66 -5.03
CA ILE A 116 -8.21 -12.78 -3.85
C ILE A 116 -7.05 -11.80 -3.74
N ALA A 117 -5.81 -12.27 -3.86
CA ALA A 117 -4.61 -11.44 -3.71
C ALA A 117 -4.61 -10.19 -4.59
N PRO A 118 -4.84 -10.24 -5.92
CA PRO A 118 -4.83 -9.03 -6.76
C PRO A 118 -5.91 -8.02 -6.39
N LEU A 119 -7.01 -8.46 -5.77
CA LEU A 119 -8.08 -7.57 -5.33
C LEU A 119 -7.74 -6.84 -4.03
N LEU A 120 -6.88 -7.40 -3.19
CA LEU A 120 -6.55 -6.84 -1.87
C LEU A 120 -5.24 -6.03 -1.84
N ILE A 121 -4.37 -6.21 -2.84
CA ILE A 121 -3.11 -5.44 -2.94
C ILE A 121 -3.42 -3.94 -3.00
N GLY A 122 -2.71 -3.16 -2.17
CA GLY A 122 -2.90 -1.71 -2.06
C GLY A 122 -3.98 -1.27 -1.07
N MET A 123 -4.78 -2.19 -0.52
CA MET A 123 -5.77 -1.87 0.52
C MET A 123 -5.13 -1.70 1.90
N ASP A 124 -5.82 -0.98 2.78
CA ASP A 124 -5.42 -0.82 4.18
C ASP A 124 -5.93 -2.02 5.00
N PRO A 125 -5.05 -2.84 5.60
CA PRO A 125 -5.42 -4.01 6.38
C PRO A 125 -6.14 -3.66 7.70
N SER A 126 -6.10 -2.39 8.14
CA SER A 126 -6.85 -1.94 9.32
C SER A 126 -8.34 -1.73 9.06
N ASN A 127 -8.77 -1.70 7.80
CA ASN A 127 -10.17 -1.53 7.41
C ASN A 127 -10.95 -2.86 7.44
N GLN A 128 -10.81 -3.60 8.54
CA GLN A 128 -11.55 -4.83 8.79
C GLN A 128 -12.86 -4.49 9.52
N GLU A 129 -13.99 -4.73 8.87
CA GLU A 129 -15.29 -4.66 9.53
C GLU A 129 -15.44 -5.83 10.52
N SER A 130 -15.89 -5.54 11.73
CA SER A 130 -16.05 -6.49 12.84
C SER A 130 -17.48 -7.02 12.96
#